data_AF-A0A5J6WE24-F1
#
_entry.id   AF-A0A5J6WE24-F1
#
_cell.length_a   1.000
_cell.length_b   1.000
_cell.length_c   1.000
_cell.angle_alpha   90.00
_cell.angle_beta   90.00
_cell.angle_gamma   90.00
#
_symmetry.space_group_name_H-M   'P 1'
#
loop_
_entity.id
_entity.type
_entity.pdbx_description
1 polymer ?
#
loop_
_entity_poly.entity_id
_entity_poly.type
_entity_poly.pdbx_seq_one_letter_code
_entity_poly.pdbx_strand_id
1 'polypeptide(L)'
;MSNLAYRTYNIESIKNEFLNIGFSEDTIDFVLLHNNNYNFEFLEEKMIYVEKNLNARIDNVEKSLNEKLSMGNSLIYFMILTTAMLGPILNTLFMKYLQGGKYFITYNVLF
;
A
#
# COMPACT_ATOMS: atom_id res chain seq x y z
N MET A 1 13.24 33.85 -48.02
CA MET A 1 12.78 33.25 -46.75
C MET A 1 13.77 33.61 -45.67
N SER A 2 13.39 34.49 -44.74
CA SER A 2 14.21 34.90 -43.59
C SER A 2 14.24 33.79 -42.56
N ASN A 3 15.44 33.36 -42.19
CA ASN A 3 15.70 32.32 -41.20
C ASN A 3 15.28 32.84 -39.81
N LEU A 4 14.23 32.27 -39.21
CA LEU A 4 13.90 32.51 -37.80
C LEU A 4 14.90 31.74 -36.94
N ALA A 5 16.03 32.37 -36.63
CA ALA A 5 16.90 31.89 -35.57
C ALA A 5 16.12 31.98 -34.24
N TYR A 6 15.83 30.82 -33.64
CA TYR A 6 15.30 30.77 -32.28
C TYR A 6 16.37 31.33 -31.33
N ARG A 7 16.16 32.56 -30.87
CA ARG A 7 16.97 33.13 -29.78
C ARG A 7 16.41 32.66 -28.47
N THR A 8 17.24 32.06 -27.63
CA THR A 8 16.92 31.81 -26.23
C THR A 8 17.02 33.14 -25.49
N TYR A 9 15.88 33.78 -25.21
CA TYR A 9 15.83 34.98 -24.41
C TYR A 9 15.70 34.63 -22.92
N ASN A 10 16.53 35.22 -22.06
CA ASN A 10 16.33 35.14 -20.61
C ASN A 10 15.24 36.14 -20.16
N ILE A 11 14.67 35.94 -18.97
CA ILE A 11 13.56 36.76 -18.44
C ILE A 11 13.94 38.25 -18.42
N GLU A 12 15.18 38.58 -18.07
CA GLU A 12 15.70 39.96 -18.06
C GLU A 12 15.66 40.60 -19.46
N SER A 13 16.07 39.88 -20.50
CA SER A 13 16.02 40.37 -21.87
C SER A 13 14.59 40.54 -22.38
N ILE A 14 13.68 39.66 -21.97
CA ILE A 14 12.25 39.77 -22.29
C ILE A 14 11.67 41.01 -21.61
N LYS A 15 11.94 41.22 -20.31
CA LYS A 15 11.52 42.40 -19.54
C LYS A 15 11.98 43.70 -20.24
N ASN A 16 13.25 43.76 -20.64
CA ASN A 16 13.81 44.92 -21.31
C ASN A 16 13.19 45.18 -22.70
N GLU A 17 12.84 44.14 -23.46
CA GLU A 17 12.15 44.29 -24.74
C GLU A 17 10.75 44.88 -24.57
N PHE A 18 9.99 44.41 -23.56
CA PHE A 18 8.67 44.96 -23.26
C PHE A 18 8.72 46.42 -22.76
N LEU A 19 9.72 46.78 -21.96
CA LEU A 19 9.96 48.18 -21.57
C LEU A 19 10.24 49.05 -22.80
N ASN A 20 11.09 48.58 -23.71
CA ASN A 20 11.50 49.33 -24.90
C ASN A 20 10.35 49.60 -25.89
N ILE A 21 9.34 48.73 -25.94
CA ILE A 21 8.14 48.93 -26.77
C ILE A 21 7.03 49.71 -26.03
N GLY A 22 7.30 50.19 -24.81
CA GLY A 22 6.46 51.16 -24.10
C GLY A 22 5.50 50.58 -23.06
N PHE A 23 5.64 49.30 -22.67
CA PHE A 23 4.89 48.77 -21.53
C PHE A 23 5.44 49.33 -20.22
N SER A 24 4.55 49.58 -19.25
CA SER A 24 4.97 49.95 -17.90
C SER A 24 5.57 48.74 -17.17
N GLU A 25 6.51 49.01 -16.26
CA GLU A 25 7.12 47.97 -15.42
C GLU A 25 6.07 47.16 -14.67
N ASP A 26 5.05 47.82 -14.10
CA ASP A 26 3.93 47.16 -13.40
C ASP A 26 3.15 46.17 -14.29
N THR A 27 2.95 46.50 -15.58
CA THR A 27 2.25 45.61 -16.52
C THR A 27 3.11 44.41 -16.88
N ILE A 28 4.42 44.61 -17.01
CA ILE A 28 5.38 43.56 -17.32
C ILE A 28 5.52 42.62 -16.12
N ASP A 29 5.62 43.15 -14.91
CA ASP A 29 5.63 42.37 -13.67
C ASP A 29 4.32 41.61 -13.51
N PHE A 30 3.17 42.21 -13.81
CA PHE A 30 1.89 41.49 -13.82
C PHE A 30 1.94 40.28 -14.76
N VAL A 31 2.37 40.46 -16.01
CA VAL A 31 2.40 39.38 -17.02
C VAL A 31 3.49 38.34 -16.73
N LEU A 32 4.66 38.74 -16.22
CA LEU A 32 5.79 37.85 -15.95
C LEU A 32 5.68 37.12 -14.60
N LEU A 33 5.19 37.78 -13.54
CA LEU A 33 5.03 37.18 -12.21
C LEU A 33 3.69 36.44 -12.05
N HIS A 34 2.63 36.86 -12.74
CA HIS A 34 1.32 36.20 -12.65
C HIS A 34 1.05 35.20 -13.78
N ASN A 35 2.07 34.82 -14.55
CA ASN A 35 1.98 33.70 -15.48
C ASN A 35 2.00 32.37 -14.70
N ASN A 36 0.83 31.99 -14.17
CA ASN A 36 0.46 30.63 -13.74
C ASN A 36 1.26 29.98 -12.58
N ASN A 37 2.23 30.64 -11.95
CA ASN A 37 3.06 30.00 -10.94
C ASN A 37 2.30 29.63 -9.65
N TYR A 38 1.30 30.43 -9.26
CA TYR A 38 0.45 30.15 -8.08
C TYR A 38 -0.37 28.86 -8.22
N ASN A 39 -0.82 28.55 -9.44
CA ASN A 39 -1.54 27.30 -9.73
C ASN A 39 -0.61 26.09 -9.70
N PHE A 40 0.68 26.27 -9.99
CA PHE A 40 1.67 25.20 -9.94
C PHE A 40 2.07 24.85 -8.50
N GLU A 41 2.37 25.86 -7.67
CA GLU A 41 2.71 25.67 -6.25
C GLU A 41 1.54 25.01 -5.49
N PHE A 42 0.31 25.49 -5.69
CA PHE A 42 -0.88 24.87 -5.10
C PHE A 42 -1.10 23.42 -5.56
N LEU A 43 -0.79 23.11 -6.82
CA LEU A 43 -0.91 21.74 -7.34
C LEU A 43 0.18 20.83 -6.78
N GLU A 44 1.40 21.34 -6.61
CA GLU A 44 2.52 20.65 -5.97
C GLU A 44 2.20 20.31 -4.51
N GLU A 45 1.69 21.27 -3.73
CA GLU A 45 1.26 21.04 -2.36
C GLU A 45 0.18 19.95 -2.26
N LYS A 46 -0.82 19.99 -3.15
CA LYS A 46 -1.86 18.96 -3.24
C LYS A 46 -1.28 17.60 -3.61
N MET A 47 -0.33 17.55 -4.52
CA MET A 47 0.32 16.30 -4.94
C MET A 47 1.12 15.69 -3.78
N ILE A 48 1.90 16.49 -3.06
CA ILE A 48 2.63 16.08 -1.85
C ILE A 48 1.66 15.57 -0.78
N TYR A 49 0.54 16.26 -0.57
CA TYR A 49 -0.47 15.83 0.40
C TYR A 49 -1.08 14.48 0.01
N VAL A 50 -1.47 14.30 -1.26
CA VAL A 50 -2.02 13.04 -1.76
C VAL A 50 -1.00 11.91 -1.63
N GLU A 51 0.26 12.15 -1.98
CA GLU A 51 1.34 11.17 -1.84
C GLU A 51 1.52 10.72 -0.39
N LYS A 52 1.63 11.67 0.55
CA LYS A 52 1.73 11.37 1.99
C LYS A 52 0.54 10.56 2.52
N ASN A 53 -0.67 10.93 2.11
CA ASN A 53 -1.88 10.24 2.53
C ASN A 53 -1.97 8.81 1.96
N LEU A 54 -1.54 8.62 0.71
CA LEU A 54 -1.48 7.30 0.08
C LEU A 54 -0.44 6.41 0.76
N ASN A 55 0.76 6.93 1.03
CA ASN A 55 1.82 6.20 1.74
C ASN A 55 1.34 5.75 3.13
N ALA A 56 0.73 6.65 3.91
CA ALA A 56 0.20 6.30 5.23
C ALA A 56 -0.91 5.22 5.17
N ARG A 57 -1.74 5.23 4.11
CA ARG A 57 -2.76 4.19 3.91
C ARG A 57 -2.14 2.84 3.54
N ILE A 58 -1.10 2.84 2.70
CA ILE A 58 -0.37 1.63 2.30
C ILE A 58 0.31 1.02 3.53
N ASP A 59 1.02 1.81 4.33
CA ASP A 59 1.70 1.35 5.54
C ASP A 59 0.73 0.70 6.53
N ASN A 60 -0.46 1.30 6.71
CA ASN A 60 -1.50 0.76 7.57
C ASN A 60 -2.06 -0.58 7.06
N VAL A 61 -2.26 -0.71 5.74
CA VAL A 61 -2.70 -1.96 5.12
C VAL A 61 -1.64 -3.04 5.26
N GLU A 62 -0.37 -2.71 5.00
CA GLU A 62 0.75 -3.64 5.15
C GLU A 62 0.87 -4.16 6.59
N LYS A 63 0.84 -3.26 7.57
CA LYS A 63 0.87 -3.63 8.98
C LYS A 63 -0.29 -4.54 9.37
N SER A 64 -1.51 -4.19 8.97
CA SER A 64 -2.70 -5.00 9.29
C SER A 64 -2.63 -6.40 8.66
N LEU A 65 -2.11 -6.51 7.44
CA LEU A 65 -1.95 -7.78 6.76
C LEU A 65 -0.87 -8.63 7.43
N ASN A 66 0.27 -8.03 7.79
CA ASN A 66 1.36 -8.71 8.50
C ASN A 66 0.91 -9.25 9.86
N GLU A 67 0.13 -8.50 10.62
CA GLU A 67 -0.45 -8.95 11.90
C GLU A 67 -1.35 -10.18 11.70
N LYS A 68 -2.25 -10.14 10.71
CA LYS A 68 -3.15 -11.25 10.39
C LYS A 68 -2.40 -12.50 9.94
N LEU A 69 -1.40 -12.35 9.08
CA LEU A 69 -0.58 -13.46 8.60
C LEU A 69 0.26 -14.08 9.72
N SER A 70 0.84 -13.26 10.59
CA SER A 70 1.59 -13.74 11.76
C SER A 70 0.71 -14.56 12.72
N MET A 71 -0.50 -14.09 12.99
CA MET A 71 -1.47 -14.80 13.82
C MET A 71 -1.92 -16.12 13.16
N GLY A 72 -2.22 -16.08 11.85
CA GLY A 72 -2.57 -17.28 11.08
C GLY A 72 -1.46 -18.34 11.09
N ASN A 73 -0.21 -17.92 10.88
CA ASN A 73 0.95 -18.80 10.92
C ASN A 73 1.11 -19.46 12.30
N SER A 74 0.99 -18.68 13.36
CA SER A 74 1.08 -19.18 14.74
C SER A 74 0.01 -20.23 15.05
N LEU A 75 -1.22 -20.02 14.58
CA LEU A 75 -2.31 -21.00 14.71
C LEU A 75 -2.02 -22.29 13.94
N ILE A 76 -1.51 -22.19 12.71
CA ILE A 76 -1.15 -23.36 11.90
C ILE A 76 -0.04 -24.17 12.60
N TYR A 77 1.00 -23.51 13.10
CA TYR A 77 2.05 -24.20 13.87
C TYR A 77 1.48 -24.94 15.08
N PHE A 78 0.57 -24.31 15.83
CA PHE A 78 -0.10 -24.96 16.96
C PHE A 78 -0.96 -26.15 16.53
N MET A 79 -1.71 -26.04 15.43
CA MET A 79 -2.52 -27.14 14.90
C MET A 79 -1.67 -28.34 14.47
N ILE A 80 -0.52 -28.09 13.84
CA ILE A 80 0.42 -29.14 13.44
C ILE A 80 0.97 -29.85 14.68
N LEU A 81 1.41 -29.09 15.69
CA LEU A 81 1.93 -29.65 16.94
C LEU A 81 0.88 -30.46 17.70
N THR A 82 -0.33 -29.92 17.86
CA THR A 82 -1.42 -30.62 18.54
C THR A 82 -1.83 -31.89 17.81
N THR A 83 -1.89 -31.87 16.48
CA THR A 83 -2.20 -33.07 15.68
C THR A 83 -1.11 -34.14 15.83
N ALA A 84 0.17 -33.74 15.81
CA ALA A 84 1.28 -34.68 15.99
C ALA A 84 1.27 -35.34 17.38
N MET A 85 0.88 -34.61 18.42
CA MET A 85 0.81 -35.14 19.79
C MET A 85 -0.47 -35.93 20.06
N LEU A 86 -1.63 -35.40 19.67
CA LEU A 86 -2.93 -35.98 20.01
C LEU A 86 -3.36 -37.08 19.04
N GLY A 87 -2.92 -37.04 17.79
CA GLY A 87 -3.29 -38.03 16.76
C GLY A 87 -3.05 -39.48 17.21
N PRO A 88 -1.83 -39.85 17.65
CA PRO A 88 -1.53 -41.18 18.16
C PRO A 88 -2.35 -41.57 19.39
N ILE A 89 -2.60 -40.62 20.31
CA ILE A 89 -3.39 -40.84 21.53
C ILE A 89 -4.85 -41.14 21.17
N LEU A 90 -5.47 -40.30 20.33
CA LEU A 90 -6.83 -40.50 19.84
C LEU A 90 -6.97 -41.84 19.10
N ASN A 91 -6.02 -42.15 18.20
CA ASN A 91 -6.00 -43.42 17.50
C ASN A 91 -5.94 -44.62 18.46
N THR A 92 -5.09 -44.53 19.48
CA THR A 92 -4.96 -45.59 20.51
C THR A 92 -6.27 -45.77 21.29
N LEU A 93 -6.89 -44.66 21.73
CA LEU A 93 -8.17 -44.69 22.45
C LEU A 93 -9.29 -45.26 21.58
N PHE A 94 -9.36 -44.86 20.32
CA PHE A 94 -10.36 -45.34 19.37
C PHE A 94 -10.23 -46.85 19.14
N MET A 95 -9.02 -47.34 18.91
CA MET A 95 -8.78 -48.78 18.73
C MET A 95 -9.12 -49.58 19.99
N LYS A 96 -8.81 -49.06 21.18
CA LYS A 96 -9.19 -49.68 22.45
C LYS A 96 -10.72 -49.76 22.62
N TYR A 97 -11.43 -48.70 22.27
CA TYR A 97 -12.90 -48.65 22.32
C TYR A 97 -13.52 -49.69 21.37
N LEU A 98 -13.06 -49.74 20.11
CA LEU A 98 -13.56 -50.70 19.13
C LEU A 98 -13.30 -52.16 19.53
N GLN A 99 -12.13 -52.46 20.11
CA GLN A 99 -11.83 -53.80 20.60
C GLN A 99 -12.71 -54.18 21.80
N GLY A 100 -12.88 -53.28 22.78
CA GLY A 100 -13.75 -53.50 23.93
C GLY A 100 -15.21 -53.80 23.56
N GLY A 101 -15.73 -53.12 22.54
CA GLY A 101 -17.07 -53.39 22.00
C GLY A 101 -17.21 -54.78 21.35
N LYS A 102 -16.18 -55.26 20.66
CA LYS A 102 -16.17 -56.62 20.09
C LYS A 102 -16.28 -57.70 21.17
N TYR A 103 -15.53 -57.56 22.28
CA TYR A 103 -15.61 -58.49 23.39
C TYR A 103 -17.01 -58.49 24.04
N PHE A 104 -17.62 -57.32 24.24
CA PHE A 104 -18.95 -57.20 24.85
C PHE A 104 -20.05 -57.89 24.02
N ILE A 105 -19.98 -57.84 22.69
CA ILE A 105 -20.95 -58.52 21.80
C ILE A 105 -20.73 -60.04 21.82
N THR A 106 -19.49 -60.52 21.76
CA THR A 106 -19.23 -61.97 21.79
C THR A 106 -19.62 -62.64 23.10
N TYR A 107 -19.50 -61.95 24.25
CA TYR A 107 -19.95 -62.49 25.54
C TYR A 107 -21.48 -62.55 25.67
N ASN A 108 -22.23 -61.68 24.99
CA ASN A 108 -23.70 -61.66 25.04
C ASN A 108 -24.37 -62.60 24.03
N VAL A 109 -23.64 -63.12 23.03
CA VAL A 109 -24.17 -64.05 22.01
C VAL A 109 -23.84 -65.53 22.35
N LEU A 110 -22.99 -65.77 23.35
CA LEU A 110 -22.57 -67.12 23.78
C LEU A 110 -23.32 -67.66 25.02
N PHE A 111 -24.44 -67.04 25.42
CA PHE A 111 -25.36 -67.53 26.45
C PHE A 111 -26.76 -67.75 25.88
#